data_AF-A0A8T0G146-F1
#
_entry.id   AF-A0A8T0G146-F1
#
_cell.length_a   1.000
_cell.length_b   1.000
_cell.length_c   1.000
_cell.angle_alpha   90.00
_cell.angle_beta   90.00
_cell.angle_gamma   90.00
#
_symmetry.space_group_name_H-M   'P 1'
#
loop_
_entity.id
_entity.type
_entity.pdbx_description
1 polymer ?
#
loop_
_entity_poly.entity_id
_entity_poly.type
_entity_poly.pdbx_seq_one_letter_code
_entity_poly.pdbx_strand_id
1 'polypeptide(L)'
;MQNSTFQNLKRALLLDVDTETLTKQRKYESPFIQFQIDMLLHKDKLDASRIYAASFSNIKEISKKSRDEVVVTYILFLANIVKYEKLNRTFLRPGAWIGECAWTQTLKIVTYCVITLIYDIKWNSNYFFHLDFMISELLQGKADAVRNFFQKLKIQSFTSTPFPIERDVEMLQFQNTDDFGPYYWRLLHWMAEAFNMRHGHDDVQLAKSLWQDFVSKVMYRTLRCMMCINHYQMITHDLKDRLMNSNNYPKLWFDIHNIVRKSQNKPVYTLEEFEKDSQAMKSVLQA
;
A
#
# COMPACT_ATOMS: atom_id res chain seq x y z
N MET A 1 7.41 7.14 19.04
CA MET A 1 7.40 8.55 18.59
C MET A 1 7.39 9.44 19.82
N GLN A 2 8.56 9.90 20.27
CA GLN A 2 8.74 10.83 21.39
C GLN A 2 9.21 12.21 20.90
N ASN A 3 8.73 12.67 19.73
CA ASN A 3 9.12 13.99 19.24
C ASN A 3 8.28 15.06 19.95
N SER A 4 8.90 16.07 20.55
CA SER A 4 8.23 17.16 21.26
C SER A 4 7.18 17.87 20.38
N THR A 5 7.41 17.93 19.07
CA THR A 5 6.47 18.52 18.11
C THR A 5 5.19 17.69 17.92
N PHE A 6 5.27 16.37 18.11
CA PHE A 6 4.13 15.47 18.11
C PHE A 6 3.20 15.72 19.32
N GLN A 7 3.78 16.02 20.48
CA GLN A 7 3.02 16.41 21.67
C GLN A 7 2.43 17.82 21.52
N ASN A 8 3.15 18.74 20.88
CA ASN A 8 2.65 20.09 20.59
C ASN A 8 1.48 20.07 19.59
N LEU A 9 1.56 19.29 18.50
CA LEU A 9 0.44 19.12 17.56
C LEU A 9 -0.80 18.52 18.21
N LYS A 10 -0.62 17.56 19.13
CA LYS A 10 -1.72 16.96 19.88
C LYS A 10 -2.42 17.97 20.79
N ARG A 11 -1.67 18.93 21.36
CA ARG A 11 -2.23 20.06 22.13
C ARG A 11 -2.93 21.09 21.22
N ALA A 12 -2.49 21.26 19.98
CA ALA A 12 -3.05 22.24 19.03
C ALA A 12 -4.49 21.90 18.61
N LEU A 13 -4.78 20.62 18.44
CA LEU A 13 -6.14 20.13 18.17
C LEU A 13 -7.07 20.27 19.39
N LEU A 14 -6.51 20.44 20.60
CA LEU A 14 -7.23 20.65 21.85
C LEU A 14 -7.37 22.14 22.22
N LEU A 15 -7.17 23.05 21.24
CA LEU A 15 -7.41 24.50 21.28
C LEU A 15 -6.37 25.38 21.99
N ASP A 16 -5.20 24.86 22.37
CA ASP A 16 -4.26 25.65 23.19
C ASP A 16 -2.80 25.56 22.70
N VAL A 17 -2.52 26.12 21.52
CA VAL A 17 -1.15 26.18 20.98
C VAL A 17 -0.81 27.52 20.35
N ASP A 18 0.39 27.99 20.72
CA ASP A 18 1.10 29.09 20.09
C ASP A 18 1.46 28.76 18.62
N THR A 19 0.78 29.46 17.71
CA THR A 19 0.96 29.35 16.26
C THR A 19 2.35 29.75 15.79
N GLU A 20 3.05 30.62 16.53
CA GLU A 20 4.41 31.03 16.22
C GLU A 20 5.41 29.89 16.48
N THR A 21 5.23 29.16 17.58
CA THR A 21 6.02 27.97 17.90
C THR A 21 5.82 26.86 16.86
N LEU A 22 4.58 26.58 16.45
CA LEU A 22 4.32 25.59 15.39
C LEU A 22 4.96 25.98 14.05
N THR A 23 4.88 27.26 13.68
CA THR A 23 5.50 27.78 12.45
C THR A 23 7.03 27.60 12.47
N LYS A 24 7.67 27.86 13.62
CA LYS A 24 9.12 27.66 13.80
C LYS A 24 9.52 26.18 13.77
N GLN A 25 8.70 25.31 14.36
CA GLN A 25 8.95 23.86 14.40
C GLN A 25 8.76 23.22 13.02
N ARG A 26 7.75 23.67 12.26
CA ARG A 26 7.39 23.18 10.91
C ARG A 26 8.61 22.83 10.05
N LYS A 27 9.55 23.75 9.85
CA LYS A 27 10.69 23.56 8.93
C LYS A 27 11.65 22.41 9.30
N TYR A 28 11.62 21.93 10.54
CA TYR A 28 12.46 20.84 11.03
C TYR A 28 11.75 19.49 11.08
N GLU A 29 10.46 19.48 10.78
CA GLU A 29 9.63 18.30 10.89
C GLU A 29 9.56 17.53 9.57
N SER A 30 9.12 16.27 9.65
CA SER A 30 8.88 15.47 8.45
C SER A 30 7.75 16.08 7.59
N PRO A 31 7.75 15.91 6.25
CA PRO A 31 6.74 16.48 5.36
C PRO A 31 5.29 16.26 5.81
N PHE A 32 4.99 15.10 6.41
CA PHE A 32 3.67 14.82 6.98
C PHE A 32 3.32 15.75 8.15
N ILE A 33 4.24 15.93 9.10
CA ILE A 33 4.03 16.79 10.26
C ILE A 33 3.92 18.25 9.81
N GLN A 34 4.72 18.66 8.83
CA GLN A 34 4.58 19.97 8.18
C GLN A 34 3.18 20.18 7.62
N PHE A 35 2.63 19.18 6.92
CA PHE A 35 1.28 19.23 6.38
C PHE A 35 0.20 19.36 7.46
N GLN A 36 0.31 18.61 8.58
CA GLN A 36 -0.65 18.74 9.68
C GLN A 36 -0.57 20.13 10.35
N ILE A 37 0.65 20.68 10.48
CA ILE A 37 0.87 22.06 10.94
C ILE A 37 0.20 23.04 9.96
N ASP A 38 0.39 22.87 8.65
CA ASP A 38 -0.23 23.72 7.63
C ASP A 38 -1.76 23.67 7.66
N MET A 39 -2.33 22.46 7.79
CA MET A 39 -3.78 22.29 7.93
C MET A 39 -4.34 23.04 9.14
N LEU A 40 -3.58 23.09 10.25
CA LEU A 40 -4.00 23.76 11.47
C LEU A 40 -3.84 25.28 11.38
N LEU A 41 -2.72 25.77 10.82
CA LEU A 41 -2.41 27.19 10.70
C LEU A 41 -3.14 27.89 9.55
N HIS A 42 -3.56 27.15 8.53
CA HIS A 42 -4.13 27.67 7.29
C HIS A 42 -5.46 27.00 6.91
N LYS A 43 -6.32 26.71 7.91
CA LYS A 43 -7.64 26.08 7.71
C LYS A 43 -8.46 26.70 6.58
N ASP A 44 -8.36 28.02 6.40
CA ASP A 44 -9.16 28.79 5.43
C ASP A 44 -8.43 29.03 4.09
N LYS A 45 -7.18 28.61 3.97
CA LYS A 45 -6.30 28.79 2.80
C LYS A 45 -5.61 27.48 2.40
N LEU A 46 -6.32 26.37 2.57
CA LEU A 46 -5.85 25.05 2.15
C LEU A 46 -5.79 25.02 0.63
N ASP A 47 -4.66 25.47 0.10
CA ASP A 47 -4.33 25.34 -1.31
C ASP A 47 -4.00 23.87 -1.60
N ALA A 48 -5.06 23.06 -1.77
CA ALA A 48 -4.94 21.68 -2.18
C ALA A 48 -4.09 21.54 -3.45
N SER A 49 -4.04 22.58 -4.29
CA SER A 49 -3.21 22.60 -5.49
C SER A 49 -1.72 22.52 -5.17
N ARG A 50 -1.20 23.00 -4.03
CA ARG A 50 0.21 22.80 -3.64
C ARG A 50 0.58 21.34 -3.35
N ILE A 51 -0.37 20.53 -2.90
CA ILE A 51 -0.19 19.10 -2.63
C ILE A 51 -0.14 18.33 -3.95
N TYR A 52 -0.98 18.71 -4.92
CA TYR A 52 -1.00 18.14 -6.26
C TYR A 52 0.09 18.72 -7.19
N ALA A 53 0.54 19.96 -6.95
CA ALA A 53 1.59 20.66 -7.70
C ALA A 53 3.00 20.35 -7.21
N ALA A 54 3.13 19.67 -6.05
CA ALA A 54 4.26 18.76 -5.82
C ALA A 54 4.14 17.52 -6.73
N SER A 55 3.80 17.73 -8.01
CA SER A 55 4.04 16.79 -9.07
C SER A 55 5.55 16.58 -9.08
N PHE A 56 5.97 15.42 -8.61
CA PHE A 56 7.38 15.08 -8.57
C PHE A 56 7.90 15.04 -10.00
N SER A 57 8.64 16.07 -10.37
CA SER A 57 9.56 16.02 -11.47
C SER A 57 10.52 14.86 -11.18
N ASN A 58 10.38 13.78 -11.96
CA ASN A 58 11.26 12.63 -11.99
C ASN A 58 10.96 11.46 -11.03
N ILE A 59 9.69 11.01 -10.89
CA ILE A 59 9.53 9.55 -11.05
C ILE A 59 9.85 9.31 -12.52
N LYS A 60 11.16 9.15 -12.82
CA LYS A 60 11.62 8.78 -14.14
C LYS A 60 10.67 7.69 -14.63
N GLU A 61 10.24 7.82 -15.86
CA GLU A 61 9.65 6.73 -16.61
C GLU A 61 10.64 5.55 -16.53
N ILE A 62 10.54 4.74 -15.47
CA ILE A 62 11.27 3.49 -15.37
C ILE A 62 10.53 2.61 -16.36
N SER A 63 11.04 2.64 -17.59
CA SER A 63 10.74 1.68 -18.62
C SER A 63 10.87 0.30 -18.00
N LYS A 64 9.71 -0.33 -17.76
CA LYS A 64 9.52 -1.58 -16.99
C LYS A 64 10.14 -1.59 -15.59
N LYS A 65 9.37 -1.10 -14.61
CA LYS A 65 9.58 -1.38 -13.16
C LYS A 65 9.73 -2.88 -12.90
N SER A 66 10.72 -3.25 -12.07
CA SER A 66 10.99 -4.64 -11.71
C SER A 66 9.92 -5.21 -10.77
N ARG A 67 9.88 -6.54 -10.63
CA ARG A 67 9.01 -7.23 -9.67
C ARG A 67 9.15 -6.67 -8.26
N ASP A 68 10.41 -6.56 -7.83
CA ASP A 68 10.78 -6.14 -6.49
C ASP A 68 10.38 -4.70 -6.21
N GLU A 69 10.58 -3.80 -7.18
CA GLU A 69 10.19 -2.40 -7.04
C GLU A 69 8.68 -2.25 -6.85
N VAL A 70 7.88 -3.02 -7.59
CA VAL A 70 6.40 -2.99 -7.48
C VAL A 70 5.96 -3.51 -6.11
N VAL A 71 6.55 -4.61 -5.62
CA VAL A 71 6.23 -5.19 -4.32
C VAL A 71 6.62 -4.23 -3.19
N VAL A 72 7.83 -3.67 -3.23
CA VAL A 72 8.30 -2.68 -2.24
C VAL A 72 7.40 -1.45 -2.26
N THR A 73 7.12 -0.89 -3.43
CA THR A 73 6.24 0.29 -3.57
C THR A 73 4.87 0.04 -2.96
N TYR A 74 4.27 -1.11 -3.22
CA TYR A 74 2.96 -1.46 -2.67
C TYR A 74 2.97 -1.60 -1.15
N ILE A 75 3.94 -2.34 -0.59
CA ILE A 75 4.04 -2.52 0.86
C ILE A 75 4.30 -1.18 1.56
N LEU A 76 5.19 -0.35 1.00
CA LEU A 76 5.47 0.98 1.53
C LEU A 76 4.26 1.91 1.47
N PHE A 77 3.48 1.84 0.40
CA PHE A 77 2.24 2.59 0.28
C PHE A 77 1.23 2.18 1.36
N LEU A 78 0.99 0.88 1.53
CA LEU A 78 0.10 0.37 2.58
C LEU A 78 0.59 0.74 3.98
N ALA A 79 1.90 0.62 4.22
CA ALA A 79 2.51 1.03 5.48
C ALA A 79 2.30 2.51 5.76
N ASN A 80 2.41 3.36 4.73
CA ASN A 80 2.15 4.80 4.86
C ASN A 80 0.67 5.07 5.19
N ILE A 81 -0.29 4.36 4.55
CA ILE A 81 -1.71 4.44 4.91
C ILE A 81 -1.94 4.08 6.38
N VAL A 82 -1.37 2.96 6.84
CA VAL A 82 -1.54 2.52 8.24
C VAL A 82 -0.88 3.51 9.21
N LYS A 83 0.31 4.02 8.88
CA LYS A 83 0.99 5.07 9.66
C LYS A 83 0.09 6.32 9.75
N TYR A 84 -0.51 6.76 8.64
CA TYR A 84 -1.42 7.91 8.61
C TYR A 84 -2.70 7.67 9.42
N GLU A 85 -3.34 6.50 9.27
CA GLU A 85 -4.52 6.13 10.05
C GLU A 85 -4.23 6.11 11.55
N LYS A 86 -3.06 5.59 11.95
CA LYS A 86 -2.58 5.63 13.33
C LYS A 86 -2.42 7.05 13.85
N LEU A 87 -1.79 7.92 13.05
CA LEU A 87 -1.59 9.32 13.42
C LEU A 87 -2.94 10.02 13.59
N ASN A 88 -3.83 9.95 12.60
CA ASN A 88 -5.17 10.53 12.68
C ASN A 88 -5.96 10.04 13.89
N ARG A 89 -5.91 8.75 14.22
CA ARG A 89 -6.60 8.20 15.40
C ARG A 89 -5.97 8.70 16.69
N THR A 90 -4.65 8.75 16.77
CA THR A 90 -3.95 9.27 17.95
C THR A 90 -4.25 10.76 18.18
N PHE A 91 -4.44 11.53 17.09
CA PHE A 91 -4.73 12.97 17.14
C PHE A 91 -6.22 13.30 17.36
N LEU A 92 -7.13 12.58 16.70
CA LEU A 92 -8.56 12.93 16.67
C LEU A 92 -9.43 12.05 17.60
N ARG A 93 -8.95 10.86 18.00
CA ARG A 93 -9.72 9.88 18.79
C ARG A 93 -8.82 9.07 19.76
N PRO A 94 -8.30 9.69 20.84
CA PRO A 94 -7.50 8.98 21.83
C PRO A 94 -8.29 7.79 22.41
N GLY A 95 -7.77 6.56 22.26
CA GLY A 95 -8.42 5.33 22.75
C GLY A 95 -8.78 4.29 21.70
N ALA A 96 -8.61 4.58 20.40
CA ALA A 96 -8.92 3.64 19.31
C ALA A 96 -7.84 2.54 19.08
N TRP A 97 -7.22 2.02 20.15
CA TRP A 97 -6.14 1.01 20.10
C TRP A 97 -6.50 -0.25 19.30
N ILE A 98 -7.74 -0.73 19.45
CA ILE A 98 -8.24 -1.91 18.72
C ILE A 98 -8.15 -1.70 17.19
N GLY A 99 -8.41 -0.48 16.71
CA GLY A 99 -8.30 -0.15 15.31
C GLY A 99 -6.86 -0.11 14.81
N GLU A 100 -5.91 0.34 15.63
CA GLU A 100 -4.48 0.33 15.29
C GLU A 100 -3.93 -1.09 15.19
N CYS A 101 -4.31 -1.96 16.14
CA CYS A 101 -3.96 -3.38 16.09
C CYS A 101 -4.50 -4.04 14.82
N ALA A 102 -5.77 -3.78 14.47
CA ALA A 102 -6.39 -4.33 13.27
C ALA A 102 -5.69 -3.89 11.97
N TRP A 103 -5.30 -2.61 11.88
CA TRP A 103 -4.57 -2.08 10.73
C TRP A 103 -3.16 -2.65 10.62
N THR A 104 -2.44 -2.75 11.73
CA THR A 104 -1.10 -3.35 11.78
C THR A 104 -1.16 -4.81 11.35
N GLN A 105 -2.16 -5.55 11.84
CA GLN A 105 -2.40 -6.94 11.46
C GLN A 105 -2.77 -7.07 9.99
N THR A 106 -3.55 -6.14 9.45
CA THR A 106 -3.89 -6.11 8.02
C THR A 106 -2.64 -5.95 7.16
N LEU A 107 -1.74 -5.01 7.51
CA LEU A 107 -0.47 -4.84 6.81
C LEU A 107 0.36 -6.12 6.89
N LYS A 108 0.48 -6.74 8.06
CA LYS A 108 1.20 -8.01 8.25
C LYS A 108 0.64 -9.13 7.36
N ILE A 109 -0.67 -9.31 7.36
CA ILE A 109 -1.35 -10.33 6.55
C ILE A 109 -1.11 -10.08 5.05
N VAL A 110 -1.28 -8.84 4.59
CA VAL A 110 -1.08 -8.51 3.18
C VAL A 110 0.38 -8.72 2.78
N THR A 111 1.34 -8.29 3.60
CA THR A 111 2.76 -8.53 3.33
C THR A 111 3.08 -10.03 3.30
N TYR A 112 2.53 -10.82 4.22
CA TYR A 112 2.64 -12.28 4.19
C TYR A 112 2.10 -12.85 2.87
N CYS A 113 0.88 -12.48 2.46
CA CYS A 113 0.28 -12.94 1.21
C CYS A 113 1.14 -12.59 -0.01
N VAL A 114 1.56 -11.32 -0.12
CA VAL A 114 2.33 -10.82 -1.26
C VAL A 114 3.66 -11.55 -1.37
N ILE A 115 4.40 -11.67 -0.27
CA ILE A 115 5.71 -12.33 -0.29
C ILE A 115 5.55 -13.82 -0.60
N THR A 116 4.59 -14.49 0.04
CA THR A 116 4.35 -15.93 -0.18
C THR A 116 3.97 -16.22 -1.62
N LEU A 117 3.03 -15.47 -2.20
CA LEU A 117 2.51 -15.77 -3.53
C LEU A 117 3.49 -15.32 -4.64
N ILE A 118 4.05 -14.12 -4.53
CA ILE A 118 4.95 -13.60 -5.56
C ILE A 118 6.28 -14.36 -5.58
N TYR A 119 6.86 -14.68 -4.41
CA TYR A 119 8.19 -15.27 -4.27
C TYR A 119 8.21 -16.75 -3.85
N ASP A 120 7.04 -17.39 -3.70
CA ASP A 120 6.91 -18.82 -3.36
C ASP A 120 7.65 -19.23 -2.08
N ILE A 121 7.52 -18.41 -1.02
CA ILE A 121 8.27 -18.56 0.22
C ILE A 121 7.59 -19.55 1.17
N LYS A 122 8.34 -20.57 1.59
CA LYS A 122 7.98 -21.43 2.72
C LYS A 122 8.42 -20.79 4.03
N TRP A 123 7.47 -20.61 4.95
CA TRP A 123 7.72 -19.88 6.19
C TRP A 123 8.26 -20.81 7.28
N ASN A 124 9.10 -20.23 8.13
CA ASN A 124 9.50 -20.84 9.39
C ASN A 124 9.22 -19.87 10.55
N SER A 125 9.28 -20.36 11.78
CA SER A 125 9.01 -19.57 12.98
C SER A 125 9.84 -18.30 13.07
N ASN A 126 11.13 -18.35 12.70
CA ASN A 126 12.03 -17.20 12.71
C ASN A 126 11.59 -16.09 11.75
N TYR A 127 11.07 -16.45 10.57
CA TYR A 127 10.60 -15.47 9.58
C TYR A 127 9.42 -14.65 10.08
N PHE A 128 8.54 -15.21 10.92
CA PHE A 128 7.44 -14.46 11.53
C PHE A 128 7.95 -13.37 12.48
N PHE A 129 9.01 -13.64 13.25
CA PHE A 129 9.63 -12.61 14.10
C PHE A 129 10.24 -11.48 13.27
N HIS A 130 10.92 -11.82 12.16
CA HIS A 130 11.47 -10.81 11.26
C HIS A 130 10.39 -10.00 10.55
N LEU A 131 9.25 -10.62 10.23
CA LEU A 131 8.08 -9.93 9.69
C LEU A 131 7.53 -8.93 10.70
N ASP A 132 7.32 -9.33 11.96
CA ASP A 132 6.87 -8.43 13.02
C ASP A 132 7.83 -7.26 13.24
N PHE A 133 9.13 -7.54 13.22
CA PHE A 133 10.16 -6.51 13.31
C PHE A 133 10.09 -5.53 12.14
N MET A 134 10.00 -6.02 10.90
CA MET A 134 9.85 -5.19 9.71
C MET A 134 8.60 -4.30 9.79
N ILE A 135 7.45 -4.85 10.19
CA ILE A 135 6.21 -4.08 10.34
C ILE A 135 6.39 -2.96 11.37
N SER A 136 7.01 -3.25 12.51
CA SER A 136 7.34 -2.23 13.53
C SER A 136 8.25 -1.13 12.97
N GLU A 137 9.29 -1.50 12.21
CA GLU A 137 10.20 -0.55 11.58
C GLU A 137 9.51 0.35 10.54
N LEU A 138 8.64 -0.23 9.71
CA LEU A 138 7.83 0.51 8.74
C LEU A 138 6.92 1.55 9.42
N LEU A 139 6.27 1.16 10.53
CA LEU A 139 5.43 2.07 11.30
C LEU A 139 6.22 3.18 12.01
N GLN A 140 7.54 3.00 12.17
CA GLN A 140 8.46 4.04 12.64
C GLN A 140 9.01 4.92 11.51
N GLY A 141 8.72 4.60 10.24
CA GLY A 141 9.15 5.36 9.07
C GLY A 141 10.45 4.87 8.42
N LYS A 142 10.95 3.69 8.77
CA LYS A 142 12.14 3.11 8.13
C LYS A 142 11.79 2.51 6.77
N ALA A 143 12.05 3.25 5.70
CA ALA A 143 11.68 2.85 4.34
C ALA A 143 12.44 1.62 3.82
N ASP A 144 13.66 1.39 4.31
CA ASP A 144 14.52 0.26 3.95
C ASP A 144 14.14 -1.06 4.63
N ALA A 145 13.18 -1.04 5.56
CA ALA A 145 12.76 -2.21 6.32
C ALA A 145 12.31 -3.37 5.43
N VAL A 146 11.58 -3.10 4.34
CA VAL A 146 11.14 -4.15 3.38
C VAL A 146 12.36 -4.82 2.76
N ARG A 147 13.31 -4.05 2.23
CA ARG A 147 14.53 -4.59 1.62
C ARG A 147 15.36 -5.39 2.62
N ASN A 148 15.54 -4.89 3.83
CA ASN A 148 16.26 -5.59 4.90
C ASN A 148 15.57 -6.92 5.28
N PHE A 149 14.23 -6.96 5.25
CA PHE A 149 13.47 -8.19 5.48
C PHE A 149 13.67 -9.22 4.35
N PHE A 150 13.63 -8.80 3.10
CA PHE A 150 13.87 -9.69 1.95
C PHE A 150 15.27 -10.31 1.97
N GLN A 151 16.29 -9.55 2.41
CA GLN A 151 17.64 -10.07 2.63
C GLN A 151 17.68 -11.14 3.73
N LYS A 152 16.94 -10.94 4.83
CA LYS A 152 16.81 -11.94 5.91
C LYS A 152 16.08 -13.21 5.47
N LEU A 153 15.13 -13.10 4.56
CA LEU A 153 14.48 -14.24 3.91
C LEU A 153 15.37 -14.95 2.89
N LYS A 154 16.55 -14.39 2.57
CA LYS A 154 17.51 -14.91 1.59
C LYS A 154 16.89 -15.12 0.20
N ILE A 155 16.02 -14.19 -0.22
CA ILE A 155 15.44 -14.20 -1.56
C ILE A 155 16.54 -13.85 -2.56
N GLN A 156 17.07 -14.87 -3.26
CA GLN A 156 18.26 -14.74 -4.10
C GLN A 156 18.10 -13.74 -5.24
N SER A 157 16.89 -13.60 -5.78
CA SER A 157 16.59 -12.68 -6.87
C SER A 157 16.36 -11.23 -6.43
N PHE A 158 16.32 -10.95 -5.12
CA PHE A 158 16.02 -9.61 -4.61
C PHE A 158 17.26 -8.73 -4.58
N THR A 159 17.17 -7.54 -5.19
CA THR A 159 18.30 -6.60 -5.24
C THR A 159 18.64 -6.00 -3.87
N SER A 160 19.93 -5.83 -3.59
CA SER A 160 20.41 -5.11 -2.40
C SER A 160 20.36 -3.59 -2.58
N THR A 161 20.17 -3.10 -3.80
CA THR A 161 20.18 -1.67 -4.13
C THR A 161 18.88 -0.99 -3.70
N PRO A 162 18.95 0.20 -3.08
CA PRO A 162 17.75 0.95 -2.74
C PRO A 162 16.91 1.32 -3.96
N PHE A 163 15.59 1.27 -3.81
CA PHE A 163 14.66 1.75 -4.84
C PHE A 163 14.43 3.25 -4.71
N PRO A 164 14.17 3.98 -5.81
CA PRO A 164 13.84 5.41 -5.73
C PRO A 164 12.70 5.70 -4.74
N ILE A 165 11.68 4.84 -4.73
CA ILE A 165 10.50 4.98 -3.88
C ILE A 165 10.79 4.96 -2.36
N GLU A 166 11.89 4.34 -1.94
CA GLU A 166 12.29 4.30 -0.53
C GLU A 166 12.73 5.69 -0.04
N ARG A 167 13.16 6.59 -0.93
CA ARG A 167 13.54 7.96 -0.59
C ARG A 167 12.32 8.87 -0.37
N ASP A 168 11.25 8.58 -1.09
CA ASP A 168 10.04 9.42 -1.15
C ASP A 168 8.84 8.77 -0.42
N VAL A 169 9.11 7.83 0.49
CA VAL A 169 8.07 7.02 1.14
C VAL A 169 6.99 7.86 1.82
N GLU A 170 7.34 8.99 2.44
CA GLU A 170 6.39 9.85 3.16
C GLU A 170 5.41 10.57 2.22
N MET A 171 5.78 10.69 0.95
CA MET A 171 5.02 11.38 -0.08
C MET A 171 4.05 10.47 -0.82
N LEU A 172 4.21 9.14 -0.69
CA LEU A 172 3.36 8.13 -1.32
C LEU A 172 1.85 8.33 -1.07
N GLN A 173 1.48 8.81 0.12
CA GLN A 173 0.08 9.07 0.48
C GLN A 173 -0.56 10.24 -0.27
N PHE A 174 0.24 11.14 -0.83
CA PHE A 174 -0.22 12.34 -1.53
C PHE A 174 -0.23 12.15 -3.06
N GLN A 175 0.25 11.00 -3.54
CA GLN A 175 0.23 10.68 -4.96
C GLN A 175 -1.21 10.61 -5.46
N ASN A 176 -1.44 11.16 -6.65
CA ASN A 176 -2.74 11.06 -7.31
C ASN A 176 -2.98 9.60 -7.76
N THR A 177 -4.21 9.30 -8.16
CA THR A 177 -4.60 7.96 -8.59
C THR A 177 -3.87 7.48 -9.84
N ASP A 178 -3.37 8.38 -10.68
CA ASP A 178 -2.71 8.06 -11.94
C ASP A 178 -1.24 7.63 -11.72
N ASP A 179 -0.59 8.17 -10.69
CA ASP A 179 0.79 7.82 -10.32
C ASP A 179 0.86 6.44 -9.65
N PHE A 180 -0.06 6.19 -8.71
CA PHE A 180 -0.03 4.97 -7.89
C PHE A 180 -0.91 3.84 -8.43
N GLY A 181 -2.01 4.16 -9.12
CA GLY A 181 -2.95 3.19 -9.69
C GLY A 181 -2.26 2.09 -10.52
N PRO A 182 -1.28 2.40 -11.39
CA PRO A 182 -0.56 1.38 -12.16
C PRO A 182 0.22 0.38 -11.30
N TYR A 183 0.82 0.79 -10.17
CA TYR A 183 1.51 -0.14 -9.26
C TYR A 183 0.52 -1.06 -8.57
N TYR A 184 -0.60 -0.50 -8.10
CA TYR A 184 -1.63 -1.24 -7.40
C TYR A 184 -2.26 -2.29 -8.33
N TRP A 185 -2.68 -1.89 -9.54
CA TRP A 185 -3.21 -2.82 -10.54
C TRP A 185 -2.20 -3.89 -10.94
N ARG A 186 -0.94 -3.51 -11.17
CA ARG A 186 0.11 -4.46 -11.54
C ARG A 186 0.30 -5.54 -10.47
N LEU A 187 0.37 -5.14 -9.19
CA LEU A 187 0.48 -6.13 -8.13
C LEU A 187 -0.78 -6.99 -8.03
N LEU A 188 -1.98 -6.42 -8.14
CA LEU A 188 -3.23 -7.21 -8.11
C LEU A 188 -3.25 -8.27 -9.20
N HIS A 189 -2.85 -7.93 -10.43
CA HIS A 189 -2.79 -8.89 -11.53
C HIS A 189 -1.71 -9.95 -11.32
N TRP A 190 -0.53 -9.58 -10.81
CA TRP A 190 0.50 -10.58 -10.45
C TRP A 190 0.06 -11.50 -9.31
N MET A 191 -0.62 -10.95 -8.30
CA MET A 191 -1.19 -11.74 -7.22
C MET A 191 -2.24 -12.71 -7.74
N ALA A 192 -3.05 -12.30 -8.71
CA ALA A 192 -4.04 -13.16 -9.35
C ALA A 192 -3.39 -14.31 -10.15
N GLU A 193 -2.32 -14.03 -10.90
CA GLU A 193 -1.54 -15.05 -11.59
C GLU A 193 -0.86 -16.00 -10.61
N ALA A 194 -0.19 -15.46 -9.59
CA ALA A 194 0.44 -16.26 -8.54
C ALA A 194 -0.58 -17.13 -7.78
N PHE A 195 -1.79 -16.61 -7.53
CA PHE A 195 -2.88 -17.37 -6.92
C PHE A 195 -3.22 -18.64 -7.73
N ASN A 196 -3.17 -18.57 -9.05
CA ASN A 196 -3.45 -19.71 -9.90
C ASN A 196 -2.23 -20.61 -10.16
N MET A 197 -1.00 -20.07 -10.04
CA MET A 197 0.24 -20.81 -10.33
C MET A 197 0.83 -21.53 -9.12
N ARG A 198 0.75 -20.92 -7.93
CA ARG A 198 1.46 -21.42 -6.74
C ARG A 198 0.67 -22.54 -6.08
N HIS A 199 1.34 -23.66 -5.84
CA HIS A 199 0.79 -24.84 -5.17
C HIS A 199 1.91 -25.59 -4.44
N GLY A 200 1.58 -26.53 -3.56
CA GLY A 200 2.55 -27.51 -3.06
C GLY A 200 3.04 -27.32 -1.62
N HIS A 201 2.62 -26.27 -0.90
CA HIS A 201 2.80 -26.21 0.56
C HIS A 201 1.72 -25.37 1.27
N ASP A 202 1.58 -25.61 2.59
CA ASP A 202 0.48 -25.07 3.41
C ASP A 202 0.48 -23.53 3.49
N ASP A 203 1.66 -22.90 3.52
CA ASP A 203 1.75 -21.43 3.54
C ASP A 203 1.10 -20.80 2.31
N VAL A 204 1.23 -21.41 1.12
CA VAL A 204 0.58 -20.92 -0.09
C VAL A 204 -0.94 -21.02 0.04
N GLN A 205 -1.48 -22.10 0.60
CA GLN A 205 -2.92 -22.24 0.81
C GLN A 205 -3.46 -21.22 1.82
N LEU A 206 -2.72 -21.00 2.91
CA LEU A 206 -3.04 -19.96 3.88
C LEU A 206 -2.98 -18.57 3.25
N ALA A 207 -1.93 -18.27 2.47
CA ALA A 207 -1.78 -16.99 1.78
C ALA A 207 -2.91 -16.74 0.79
N LYS A 208 -3.37 -17.77 0.06
CA LYS A 208 -4.53 -17.69 -0.83
C LYS A 208 -5.80 -17.36 -0.05
N SER A 209 -6.09 -18.10 1.01
CA SER A 209 -7.28 -17.86 1.85
C SER A 209 -7.28 -16.45 2.44
N LEU A 210 -6.15 -16.03 3.02
CA LEU A 210 -5.99 -14.68 3.58
C LEU A 210 -6.09 -13.59 2.50
N TRP A 211 -5.57 -13.82 1.31
CA TRP A 211 -5.67 -12.89 0.19
C TRP A 211 -7.12 -12.74 -0.29
N GLN A 212 -7.86 -13.83 -0.43
CA GLN A 212 -9.29 -13.82 -0.77
C GLN A 212 -10.10 -13.02 0.25
N ASP A 213 -9.85 -13.26 1.54
CA ASP A 213 -10.50 -12.52 2.62
C ASP A 213 -10.13 -11.03 2.60
N PHE A 214 -8.86 -10.70 2.35
CA PHE A 214 -8.41 -9.32 2.23
C PHE A 214 -9.11 -8.61 1.08
N VAL A 215 -9.10 -9.17 -0.13
CA VAL A 215 -9.67 -8.50 -1.31
C VAL A 215 -11.19 -8.38 -1.20
N SER A 216 -11.88 -9.40 -0.70
CA SER A 216 -13.35 -9.38 -0.59
C SER A 216 -13.88 -8.46 0.53
N LYS A 217 -13.12 -8.27 1.62
CA LYS A 217 -13.65 -7.60 2.84
C LYS A 217 -12.92 -6.34 3.26
N VAL A 218 -11.63 -6.20 2.96
CA VAL A 218 -10.77 -5.20 3.63
C VAL A 218 -10.04 -4.28 2.64
N MET A 219 -9.75 -4.73 1.42
CA MET A 219 -8.91 -4.00 0.46
C MET A 219 -9.45 -2.61 0.14
N TYR A 220 -10.76 -2.40 0.14
CA TYR A 220 -11.36 -1.06 -0.06
C TYR A 220 -10.79 -0.01 0.90
N ARG A 221 -10.42 -0.41 2.13
CA ARG A 221 -9.88 0.51 3.14
C ARG A 221 -8.46 0.97 2.82
N THR A 222 -7.76 0.22 1.97
CA THR A 222 -6.40 0.58 1.50
C THR A 222 -6.42 1.46 0.25
N LEU A 223 -7.60 1.82 -0.25
CA LEU A 223 -7.78 2.81 -1.31
C LEU A 223 -7.89 4.21 -0.68
N ARG A 224 -7.37 5.23 -1.36
CA ARG A 224 -7.41 6.63 -0.87
C ARG A 224 -8.38 7.52 -1.62
N CYS A 225 -8.76 7.12 -2.84
CA CYS A 225 -9.78 7.82 -3.61
C CYS A 225 -11.17 7.36 -3.16
N MET A 226 -12.00 8.29 -2.69
CA MET A 226 -13.37 7.99 -2.23
C MET A 226 -14.22 7.33 -3.33
N MET A 227 -14.07 7.79 -4.58
CA MET A 227 -14.75 7.15 -5.71
C MET A 227 -14.25 5.71 -5.93
N CYS A 228 -12.94 5.47 -5.83
CA CYS A 228 -12.38 4.12 -5.92
C CYS A 228 -12.88 3.22 -4.78
N ILE A 229 -13.00 3.75 -3.55
CA ILE A 229 -13.56 3.02 -2.40
C ILE A 229 -14.99 2.57 -2.73
N ASN A 230 -15.86 3.50 -3.10
CA ASN A 230 -17.27 3.22 -3.36
C ASN A 230 -17.44 2.25 -4.53
N HIS A 231 -16.73 2.48 -5.64
CA HIS A 231 -16.78 1.59 -6.80
C HIS A 231 -16.26 0.19 -6.45
N TYR A 232 -15.18 0.08 -5.67
CA TYR A 232 -14.66 -1.22 -5.27
C TYR A 232 -15.64 -1.96 -4.34
N GLN A 233 -16.29 -1.25 -3.41
CA GLN A 233 -17.33 -1.85 -2.56
C GLN A 233 -18.49 -2.41 -3.40
N MET A 234 -18.95 -1.67 -4.42
CA MET A 234 -19.96 -2.17 -5.37
C MET A 234 -19.47 -3.42 -6.10
N ILE A 235 -18.26 -3.39 -6.66
CA ILE A 235 -17.66 -4.55 -7.34
C ILE A 235 -17.57 -5.77 -6.41
N THR A 236 -17.12 -5.58 -5.17
CA THR A 236 -17.03 -6.68 -4.20
C THR A 236 -18.38 -7.22 -3.78
N HIS A 237 -19.43 -6.40 -3.81
CA HIS A 237 -20.80 -6.83 -3.57
C HIS A 237 -21.32 -7.67 -4.74
N ASP A 238 -21.20 -7.14 -5.97
CA ASP A 238 -21.73 -7.78 -7.19
C ASP A 238 -20.98 -9.06 -7.56
N LEU A 239 -19.67 -9.11 -7.30
CA LEU A 239 -18.81 -10.24 -7.65
C LEU A 239 -18.42 -11.09 -6.44
N LYS A 240 -19.12 -10.97 -5.31
CA LYS A 240 -18.79 -11.66 -4.06
C LYS A 240 -18.55 -13.16 -4.27
N ASP A 241 -19.48 -13.84 -4.94
CA ASP A 241 -19.38 -15.29 -5.16
C ASP A 241 -18.18 -15.67 -6.03
N ARG A 242 -17.85 -14.84 -7.02
CA ARG A 242 -16.67 -15.06 -7.87
C ARG A 242 -15.37 -14.79 -7.10
N LEU A 243 -15.33 -13.76 -6.26
CA LEU A 243 -14.16 -13.47 -5.41
C LEU A 243 -13.87 -14.60 -4.42
N MET A 244 -14.91 -15.26 -3.89
CA MET A 244 -14.74 -16.37 -2.95
C MET A 244 -14.46 -17.70 -3.64
N ASN A 245 -15.05 -17.96 -4.81
CA ASN A 245 -15.10 -19.32 -5.40
C ASN A 245 -14.46 -19.45 -6.79
N SER A 246 -13.90 -18.39 -7.38
CA SER A 246 -13.32 -18.48 -8.74
C SER A 246 -12.12 -19.42 -8.79
N ASN A 247 -12.11 -20.32 -9.77
CA ASN A 247 -10.96 -21.14 -10.16
C ASN A 247 -10.00 -20.42 -11.13
N ASN A 248 -10.40 -19.25 -11.65
CA ASN A 248 -9.61 -18.42 -12.55
C ASN A 248 -9.54 -17.00 -12.01
N TYR A 249 -8.67 -16.81 -11.02
CA TYR A 249 -8.45 -15.50 -10.40
C TYR A 249 -7.90 -14.45 -11.38
N PRO A 250 -6.97 -14.76 -12.32
CA PRO A 250 -6.53 -13.83 -13.35
C PRO A 250 -7.67 -13.26 -14.19
N LYS A 251 -8.56 -14.14 -14.69
CA LYS A 251 -9.71 -13.70 -15.48
C LYS A 251 -10.69 -12.85 -14.66
N LEU A 252 -10.88 -13.18 -13.38
CA LEU A 252 -11.71 -12.36 -12.49
C LEU A 252 -11.15 -10.94 -12.33
N TRP A 253 -9.84 -10.81 -12.06
CA TRP A 253 -9.22 -9.49 -11.90
C TRP A 253 -9.15 -8.70 -13.20
N PHE A 254 -9.02 -9.38 -14.33
CA PHE A 254 -9.19 -8.78 -15.65
C PHE A 254 -10.60 -8.20 -15.85
N ASP A 255 -11.65 -8.97 -15.52
CA ASP A 255 -13.04 -8.51 -15.62
C ASP A 255 -13.29 -7.31 -14.71
N ILE A 256 -12.80 -7.36 -13.47
CA ILE A 256 -12.86 -6.24 -12.51
C ILE A 256 -12.20 -4.99 -13.09
N HIS A 257 -11.01 -5.13 -13.68
CA HIS A 257 -10.29 -4.00 -14.29
C HIS A 257 -11.10 -3.40 -15.45
N ASN A 258 -11.73 -4.23 -16.28
CA ASN A 258 -12.60 -3.77 -17.37
C ASN A 258 -13.87 -3.06 -16.89
N ILE A 259 -14.47 -3.50 -15.77
CA ILE A 259 -15.58 -2.77 -15.12
C ILE A 259 -15.13 -1.34 -14.75
N VAL A 260 -13.96 -1.23 -14.11
CA VAL A 260 -13.40 0.07 -13.72
C VAL A 260 -13.10 0.95 -14.94
N ARG A 261 -12.48 0.39 -15.99
CA ARG A 261 -12.18 1.13 -17.23
C ARG A 261 -13.46 1.64 -17.92
N LYS A 262 -14.49 0.80 -18.00
CA LYS A 262 -15.79 1.19 -18.53
C LYS A 262 -16.41 2.35 -17.74
N SER A 263 -16.33 2.31 -16.39
CA SER A 263 -16.82 3.41 -15.53
C SER A 263 -16.06 4.73 -15.74
N GLN A 264 -14.84 4.68 -16.30
CA GLN A 264 -14.00 5.83 -16.59
C GLN A 264 -14.00 6.25 -18.06
N ASN A 265 -14.90 5.69 -18.89
CA ASN A 265 -14.92 5.88 -20.35
C ASN A 265 -13.59 5.56 -21.04
N LYS A 266 -12.81 4.62 -20.48
CA LYS A 266 -11.56 4.11 -21.07
C LYS A 266 -11.86 2.88 -21.93
N PRO A 267 -11.11 2.66 -23.03
CA PRO A 267 -11.22 1.43 -23.82
C PRO A 267 -11.03 0.21 -22.93
N VAL A 268 -11.90 -0.80 -23.05
CA VAL A 268 -11.73 -2.08 -22.33
C VAL A 268 -10.60 -2.87 -22.96
N TYR A 269 -9.93 -3.68 -22.16
CA TYR A 269 -8.95 -4.62 -22.67
C TYR A 269 -9.63 -5.76 -23.42
N THR A 270 -9.00 -6.21 -24.50
CA THR A 270 -9.41 -7.40 -25.25
C THR A 270 -8.93 -8.69 -24.59
N LEU A 271 -9.48 -9.83 -25.00
CA LEU A 271 -9.00 -11.14 -24.54
C LEU A 271 -7.56 -11.41 -25.02
N GLU A 272 -7.19 -10.94 -26.21
CA GLU A 272 -5.83 -11.09 -26.73
C GLU A 272 -4.81 -10.30 -25.89
N GLU A 273 -5.16 -9.07 -25.49
CA GLU A 273 -4.34 -8.27 -24.58
C GLU A 273 -4.20 -8.94 -23.21
N PHE A 274 -5.27 -9.50 -22.68
CA PHE A 274 -5.24 -10.30 -21.44
C PHE A 274 -4.27 -11.47 -21.53
N GLU A 275 -4.35 -12.26 -22.59
CA GLU A 275 -3.51 -13.46 -22.75
C GLU A 275 -2.03 -13.09 -22.87
N LYS A 276 -1.73 -12.05 -23.64
CA LYS A 276 -0.37 -11.51 -23.77
C LYS A 276 0.17 -11.00 -22.43
N ASP A 277 -0.63 -10.23 -21.70
CA ASP A 277 -0.24 -9.72 -20.38
C ASP A 277 -0.08 -10.86 -19.37
N SER A 278 -1.00 -11.83 -19.35
CA SER A 278 -0.93 -13.03 -18.50
C SER A 278 0.38 -13.78 -18.72
N GLN A 279 0.79 -14.02 -19.97
CA GLN A 279 2.07 -14.65 -20.28
C GLN A 279 3.28 -13.85 -19.77
N ALA A 280 3.27 -12.53 -19.97
CA ALA A 280 4.32 -11.65 -19.47
C ALA A 280 4.41 -11.67 -17.93
N MET A 281 3.26 -11.69 -17.24
CA MET A 281 3.18 -11.76 -15.78
C MET A 281 3.70 -13.10 -15.24
N LYS A 282 3.32 -14.21 -15.88
CA LYS A 282 3.83 -15.55 -15.51
C LYS A 282 5.35 -15.64 -15.62
N SER A 283 5.91 -15.07 -16.68
CA SER A 283 7.37 -15.01 -16.86
C SER A 283 8.06 -14.25 -15.72
N VAL A 284 7.48 -13.13 -15.26
CA VAL A 284 8.01 -12.37 -14.11
C VAL A 284 7.95 -13.16 -12.80
N LEU A 285 6.91 -13.97 -12.61
CA LEU A 285 6.76 -14.81 -11.41
C LEU A 285 7.68 -16.04 -11.41
N GLN A 286 8.17 -16.47 -12.57
CA GLN A 286 9.07 -17.61 -12.70
C GLN A 286 10.56 -17.25 -12.65
N ALA A 287 10.90 -15.96 -12.79
CA ALA A 287 12.25 -15.42 -12.71
C ALA A 287 12.71 -15.20 -11.25
#